data_AF-A0A8T4C6C4-F1
#
_entry.id   AF-A0A8T4C6C4-F1
#
_cell.length_a   1.000
_cell.length_b   1.000
_cell.length_c   1.000
_cell.angle_alpha   90.00
_cell.angle_beta   90.00
_cell.angle_gamma   90.00
#
_symmetry.space_group_name_H-M   'P 1'
#
loop_
_entity.id
_entity.type
_entity.pdbx_description
1 polymer ?
#
loop_
_entity_poly.entity_id
_entity_poly.type
_entity_poly.pdbx_seq_one_letter_code
_entity_poly.pdbx_strand_id
1 'polypeptide(L)'
;MRSDNKLVFYKMLLDKYADIINQKEQRTVGEIKTLINVDDLSVQSLVAKFKPDAYHKEKDYLYTAQQVFEFITQEIHYTPNELNINFWLSPTDILANKVSDDEDLAVLTCTALCALGDDKALVYVMEMEDLRTHAVVITEINGKTLLLDPSVNHGFFKYYGDKSFVFKKYRFEGKKLKRALYRFNASTYEQFI
;
A
#
# COMPACT_ATOMS: atom_id res chain seq x y z
N MET A 1 -22.55 13.76 19.40
CA MET A 1 -23.86 13.16 19.81
C MET A 1 -24.72 12.66 18.66
N ARG A 2 -25.05 13.41 17.58
CA ARG A 2 -25.81 12.85 16.42
C ARG A 2 -24.95 12.07 15.41
N SER A 3 -23.67 12.38 15.30
CA SER A 3 -22.68 11.70 14.43
C SER A 3 -22.36 10.29 14.93
N ASP A 4 -22.21 10.13 16.24
CA ASP A 4 -21.68 8.92 16.85
C ASP A 4 -22.69 7.77 16.76
N ASN A 5 -23.99 8.06 16.92
CA ASN A 5 -25.06 7.09 16.72
C ASN A 5 -25.15 6.61 15.26
N LYS A 6 -24.80 7.46 14.28
CA LYS A 6 -24.77 7.06 12.87
C LYS A 6 -23.61 6.11 12.59
N LEU A 7 -22.41 6.40 13.11
CA LEU A 7 -21.26 5.52 12.97
C LEU A 7 -21.50 4.15 13.61
N VAL A 8 -22.09 4.13 14.81
CA VAL A 8 -22.49 2.88 15.47
C VAL A 8 -23.50 2.10 14.61
N PHE A 9 -24.51 2.78 14.09
CA PHE A 9 -25.49 2.14 13.22
C PHE A 9 -24.88 1.61 11.91
N TYR A 10 -23.97 2.36 11.27
CA TYR A 10 -23.27 1.92 10.06
C TYR A 10 -22.37 0.72 10.35
N LYS A 11 -21.61 0.74 11.45
CA LYS A 11 -20.80 -0.41 11.89
C LYS A 11 -21.67 -1.65 12.07
N MET A 12 -22.79 -1.53 12.79
CA MET A 12 -23.74 -2.65 12.97
C MET A 12 -24.29 -3.19 11.65
N LEU A 13 -24.61 -2.32 10.68
CA LEU A 13 -25.08 -2.75 9.37
C LEU A 13 -23.98 -3.45 8.58
N LEU A 14 -22.79 -2.86 8.52
CA LEU A 14 -21.64 -3.43 7.81
C LEU A 14 -21.25 -4.79 8.39
N ASP A 15 -21.18 -4.92 9.72
CA ASP A 15 -20.92 -6.18 10.42
C ASP A 15 -21.98 -7.24 10.08
N LYS A 16 -23.27 -6.86 10.04
CA LYS A 16 -24.36 -7.77 9.67
C LYS A 16 -24.23 -8.33 8.24
N TYR A 17 -23.62 -7.57 7.34
CA TYR A 17 -23.46 -7.95 5.93
C TYR A 17 -22.02 -8.36 5.56
N ALA A 18 -21.11 -8.43 6.54
CA ALA A 18 -19.69 -8.65 6.32
C ALA A 18 -19.41 -9.92 5.49
N ASP A 19 -20.05 -11.05 5.81
CA ASP A 19 -19.87 -12.30 5.07
C ASP A 19 -20.22 -12.16 3.57
N ILE A 20 -21.28 -11.44 3.25
CA ILE A 20 -21.73 -11.22 1.87
C ILE A 20 -20.76 -10.30 1.13
N ILE A 21 -20.27 -9.26 1.80
CA ILE A 21 -19.28 -8.34 1.23
C ILE A 21 -17.98 -9.10 0.97
N ASN A 22 -17.48 -9.81 1.98
CA ASN A 22 -16.27 -10.63 1.89
C ASN A 22 -16.33 -11.65 0.76
N GLN A 23 -17.46 -12.34 0.58
CA GLN A 23 -17.63 -13.29 -0.49
C GLN A 23 -17.54 -12.62 -1.88
N LYS A 24 -18.02 -11.38 -2.02
CA LYS A 24 -17.96 -10.62 -3.27
C LYS A 24 -16.59 -9.98 -3.53
N GLU A 25 -15.85 -9.66 -2.47
CA GLU A 25 -14.52 -9.04 -2.52
C GLU A 25 -13.39 -10.08 -2.53
N GLN A 26 -13.73 -11.38 -2.51
CA GLN A 26 -12.75 -12.45 -2.71
C GLN A 26 -12.12 -12.34 -4.09
N ARG A 27 -10.79 -12.28 -4.12
CA ARG A 27 -9.98 -12.22 -5.33
C ARG A 27 -9.13 -13.47 -5.45
N THR A 28 -9.07 -14.01 -6.66
CA THR A 28 -8.06 -14.98 -7.07
C THR A 28 -6.69 -14.33 -7.15
N VAL A 29 -5.62 -15.14 -7.19
CA VAL A 29 -4.25 -14.66 -7.41
C VAL A 29 -4.15 -13.78 -8.66
N GLY A 30 -4.84 -14.14 -9.74
CA GLY A 30 -4.87 -13.35 -10.97
C GLY A 30 -5.46 -11.96 -10.74
N GLU A 31 -6.57 -11.87 -10.02
CA GLU A 31 -7.26 -10.61 -9.70
C GLU A 31 -6.55 -9.76 -8.64
N ILE A 32 -5.71 -10.35 -7.79
CA ILE A 32 -4.83 -9.60 -6.89
C ILE A 32 -3.75 -8.88 -7.70
N LYS A 33 -3.15 -9.55 -8.69
CA LYS A 33 -2.13 -8.92 -9.54
C LYS A 33 -2.67 -7.75 -10.36
N THR A 34 -3.95 -7.81 -10.77
CA THR A 34 -4.59 -6.70 -11.51
C THR A 34 -4.84 -5.45 -10.66
N LEU A 35 -4.72 -5.54 -9.33
CA LEU A 35 -4.73 -4.35 -8.47
C LEU A 35 -3.57 -3.42 -8.77
N ILE A 36 -2.43 -3.97 -9.23
CA ILE A 36 -1.31 -3.17 -9.72
C ILE A 36 -1.54 -2.85 -11.20
N ASN A 37 -2.33 -1.80 -11.45
CA ASN A 37 -2.64 -1.33 -12.79
C ASN A 37 -1.87 -0.05 -13.12
N VAL A 38 -0.74 -0.19 -13.82
CA VAL A 38 0.05 0.98 -14.23
C VAL A 38 -0.66 1.85 -15.26
N ASP A 39 -1.65 1.35 -15.99
CA ASP A 39 -2.41 2.11 -16.99
C ASP A 39 -3.60 2.87 -16.38
N ASP A 40 -3.80 2.80 -15.06
CA ASP A 40 -4.84 3.55 -14.36
C ASP A 40 -4.61 5.07 -14.51
N LEU A 41 -5.61 5.78 -15.03
CA LEU A 41 -5.52 7.21 -15.32
C LEU A 41 -5.32 8.07 -14.06
N SER A 42 -5.85 7.64 -12.92
CA SER A 42 -5.70 8.34 -11.65
C SER A 42 -4.27 8.18 -11.12
N VAL A 43 -3.67 6.99 -11.27
CA VAL A 43 -2.24 6.77 -10.97
C VAL A 43 -1.34 7.55 -11.92
N GLN A 44 -1.61 7.50 -13.23
CA GLN A 44 -0.84 8.26 -14.22
C GLN A 44 -0.89 9.76 -13.93
N SER A 45 -2.07 10.28 -13.59
CA SER A 45 -2.25 11.68 -13.21
C SER A 45 -1.53 12.02 -11.91
N LEU A 46 -1.52 11.13 -10.92
CA LEU A 46 -0.76 11.31 -9.68
C LEU A 46 0.74 11.42 -9.97
N VAL A 47 1.28 10.47 -10.72
CA VAL A 47 2.72 10.40 -11.03
C VAL A 47 3.16 11.56 -11.92
N ALA A 48 2.33 11.96 -12.89
CA ALA A 48 2.62 13.07 -13.80
C ALA A 48 2.79 14.42 -13.08
N LYS A 49 2.18 14.62 -11.91
CA LYS A 49 2.36 15.84 -11.10
C LYS A 49 3.81 16.06 -10.65
N PHE A 50 4.57 14.98 -10.52
CA PHE A 50 5.93 14.99 -9.98
C PHE A 50 7.00 14.63 -11.01
N LYS A 51 6.60 14.04 -12.15
CA LYS A 51 7.52 13.74 -13.25
C LYS A 51 7.97 15.05 -13.93
N PRO A 52 9.28 15.24 -14.18
CA PRO A 52 9.74 16.26 -15.12
C PRO A 52 9.31 15.89 -16.55
N ASP A 53 9.21 16.90 -17.43
CA ASP A 53 8.78 16.73 -18.84
C ASP A 53 9.60 15.69 -19.61
N ALA A 54 10.91 15.63 -19.35
CA ALA A 54 11.84 14.68 -19.95
C ALA A 54 12.31 13.65 -18.91
N TYR A 55 11.38 12.85 -18.38
CA TYR A 55 11.68 11.83 -17.37
C TYR A 55 12.67 10.77 -17.86
N HIS A 56 13.79 10.62 -17.14
CA HIS A 56 14.77 9.55 -17.30
C HIS A 56 14.85 8.74 -16.01
N LYS A 57 14.46 7.47 -16.06
CA LYS A 57 14.40 6.58 -14.88
C LYS A 57 15.70 6.61 -14.06
N GLU A 58 16.86 6.55 -14.71
CA GLU A 58 18.16 6.48 -14.06
C GLU A 58 18.51 7.73 -13.25
N LYS A 59 17.93 8.88 -13.60
CA LYS A 59 18.22 10.18 -12.99
C LYS A 59 17.10 10.64 -12.06
N ASP A 60 15.87 10.45 -12.48
CA ASP A 60 14.69 11.12 -11.90
C ASP A 60 13.85 10.20 -11.01
N TYR A 61 14.02 8.87 -11.11
CA TYR A 61 13.21 7.90 -10.39
C TYR A 61 13.18 8.16 -8.89
N LEU A 62 14.34 8.27 -8.24
CA LEU A 62 14.41 8.37 -6.79
C LEU A 62 13.73 9.62 -6.26
N TYR A 63 13.98 10.77 -6.90
CA TYR A 63 13.36 12.02 -6.52
C TYR A 63 11.85 11.98 -6.73
N THR A 64 11.40 11.50 -7.90
CA THR A 64 9.97 11.45 -8.23
C THR A 64 9.22 10.45 -7.32
N ALA A 65 9.80 9.28 -7.07
CA ALA A 65 9.26 8.27 -6.15
C ALA A 65 9.13 8.81 -4.72
N GLN A 66 10.13 9.57 -4.27
CA GLN A 66 10.07 10.25 -2.98
C GLN A 66 8.90 11.23 -2.92
N GLN A 67 8.73 12.10 -3.93
CA GLN A 67 7.63 13.07 -3.96
C GLN A 67 6.26 12.40 -3.99
N VAL A 68 6.10 11.30 -4.75
CA VAL A 68 4.87 10.51 -4.78
C VAL A 68 4.58 9.89 -3.42
N PHE A 69 5.57 9.28 -2.78
CA PHE A 69 5.40 8.66 -1.46
C PHE A 69 5.07 9.69 -0.38
N GLU A 70 5.74 10.83 -0.39
CA GLU A 70 5.46 11.96 0.52
C GLU A 70 4.04 12.49 0.32
N PHE A 71 3.58 12.64 -0.92
CA PHE A 71 2.20 13.00 -1.20
C PHE A 71 1.21 11.98 -0.64
N ILE A 72 1.41 10.68 -0.90
CA ILE A 72 0.50 9.62 -0.43
C ILE A 72 0.41 9.64 1.09
N THR A 73 1.55 9.68 1.79
CA THR A 73 1.62 9.65 3.25
C THR A 73 1.07 10.92 3.92
N GLN A 74 1.12 12.08 3.26
CA GLN A 74 0.67 13.35 3.83
C GLN A 74 -0.79 13.66 3.52
N GLU A 75 -1.26 13.28 2.34
CA GLU A 75 -2.58 13.69 1.84
C GLU A 75 -3.66 12.62 2.04
N ILE A 76 -3.30 11.35 2.24
CA ILE A 76 -4.25 10.25 2.40
C ILE A 76 -4.19 9.75 3.85
N HIS A 77 -5.33 9.78 4.53
CA HIS A 77 -5.45 9.34 5.92
C HIS A 77 -5.56 7.82 5.99
N TYR A 78 -4.60 7.19 6.66
CA TYR A 78 -4.72 5.80 7.06
C TYR A 78 -5.87 5.63 8.06
N THR A 79 -6.74 4.67 7.81
CA THR A 79 -7.75 4.20 8.75
C THR A 79 -7.62 2.69 8.89
N PRO A 80 -7.36 2.16 10.10
CA PRO A 80 -7.28 0.72 10.31
C PRO A 80 -8.63 0.08 9.96
N ASN A 81 -8.57 -1.05 9.28
CA ASN A 81 -9.77 -1.84 9.03
C ASN A 81 -10.20 -2.58 10.30
N GLU A 82 -11.01 -1.91 11.12
CA GLU A 82 -11.58 -2.49 12.35
C GLU A 82 -12.79 -3.40 12.09
N LEU A 83 -13.26 -3.45 10.84
CA LEU A 83 -14.35 -4.30 10.42
C LEU A 83 -13.75 -5.58 9.84
N ASN A 84 -14.39 -6.73 10.06
CA ASN A 84 -13.98 -7.97 9.40
C ASN A 84 -14.50 -7.98 7.94
N ILE A 85 -14.21 -6.92 7.19
CA ILE A 85 -14.68 -6.69 5.82
C ILE A 85 -13.46 -6.44 4.95
N ASN A 86 -13.21 -7.34 4.02
CA ASN A 86 -12.23 -7.13 2.96
C ASN A 86 -12.92 -6.29 1.88
N PHE A 87 -12.31 -5.17 1.51
CA PHE A 87 -12.73 -4.35 0.38
C PHE A 87 -11.49 -3.79 -0.29
N TRP A 88 -11.58 -3.47 -1.58
CA TRP A 88 -10.48 -2.91 -2.35
C TRP A 88 -10.91 -1.59 -2.98
N LEU A 89 -10.35 -0.49 -2.52
CA LEU A 89 -10.63 0.81 -3.11
C LEU A 89 -9.86 0.99 -4.42
N SER A 90 -10.51 1.61 -5.41
CA SER A 90 -9.80 1.99 -6.62
C SER A 90 -8.87 3.18 -6.34
N PRO A 91 -7.78 3.38 -7.13
CA PRO A 91 -6.96 4.58 -7.03
C PRO A 91 -7.76 5.87 -7.10
N THR A 92 -8.84 5.88 -7.90
CA THR A 92 -9.76 7.02 -8.02
C THR A 92 -10.48 7.30 -6.70
N ASP A 93 -11.01 6.26 -6.03
CA ASP A 93 -11.73 6.40 -4.77
C ASP A 93 -10.80 6.88 -3.65
N ILE A 94 -9.60 6.30 -3.56
CA ILE A 94 -8.58 6.69 -2.56
C ILE A 94 -8.21 8.16 -2.75
N LEU A 95 -7.90 8.57 -3.99
CA LEU A 95 -7.45 9.93 -4.28
C LEU A 95 -8.56 10.98 -4.13
N ALA A 96 -9.82 10.61 -4.36
CA ALA A 96 -10.97 11.49 -4.18
C ALA A 96 -11.35 11.67 -2.70
N ASN A 97 -11.36 10.57 -1.94
CA ASN A 97 -11.85 10.57 -0.56
C ASN A 97 -10.73 10.79 0.49
N LYS A 98 -9.46 10.69 0.09
CA LYS A 98 -8.29 10.92 0.97
C LYS A 98 -8.28 10.05 2.22
N VAL A 99 -8.83 8.84 2.12
CA VAL A 99 -8.87 7.85 3.20
C VAL A 99 -8.70 6.44 2.62
N SER A 100 -7.97 5.58 3.31
CA SER A 100 -7.66 4.22 2.88
C SER A 100 -7.09 3.39 4.02
N ASP A 101 -7.08 2.07 3.89
CA ASP A 101 -6.32 1.17 4.76
C ASP A 101 -4.87 0.97 4.25
N ASP A 102 -4.08 0.16 4.95
CA ASP A 102 -2.67 -0.07 4.64
C ASP A 102 -2.47 -0.92 3.37
N GLU A 103 -3.37 -1.87 3.09
CA GLU A 103 -3.30 -2.72 1.89
C GLU A 103 -3.53 -1.89 0.62
N ASP A 104 -4.60 -1.09 0.58
CA ASP A 104 -4.93 -0.21 -0.54
C ASP A 104 -3.86 0.89 -0.72
N LEU A 105 -3.32 1.44 0.37
CA LEU A 105 -2.22 2.40 0.30
C LEU A 105 -0.94 1.77 -0.25
N ALA A 106 -0.63 0.53 0.14
CA ALA A 106 0.51 -0.21 -0.39
C ALA A 106 0.32 -0.52 -1.88
N VAL A 107 -0.88 -0.92 -2.30
CA VAL A 107 -1.24 -1.12 -3.72
C VAL A 107 -1.07 0.17 -4.51
N LEU A 108 -1.61 1.30 -4.06
CA LEU A 108 -1.49 2.60 -4.73
C LEU A 108 -0.02 3.02 -4.85
N THR A 109 0.75 2.90 -3.77
CA THR A 109 2.17 3.23 -3.73
C THR A 109 2.97 2.35 -4.68
N CYS A 110 2.77 1.02 -4.62
CA CYS A 110 3.44 0.08 -5.51
C CYS A 110 3.11 0.36 -6.98
N THR A 111 1.84 0.62 -7.29
CA THR A 111 1.41 0.93 -8.65
C THR A 111 2.06 2.22 -9.17
N ALA A 112 2.16 3.25 -8.33
CA ALA A 112 2.84 4.48 -8.69
C ALA A 112 4.35 4.30 -8.93
N LEU A 113 5.03 3.47 -8.12
CA LEU A 113 6.44 3.11 -8.36
C LEU A 113 6.61 2.32 -9.66
N CYS A 114 5.73 1.35 -9.93
CA CYS A 114 5.74 0.61 -11.19
C CYS A 114 5.48 1.53 -12.39
N ALA A 115 4.60 2.52 -12.28
CA ALA A 115 4.34 3.55 -13.30
C ALA A 115 5.53 4.54 -13.50
N LEU A 116 6.45 4.59 -12.54
CA LEU A 116 7.76 5.24 -12.67
C LEU A 116 8.83 4.33 -13.29
N GLY A 117 8.47 3.09 -13.61
CA GLY A 117 9.32 2.08 -14.22
C GLY A 117 10.00 1.15 -13.23
N ASP A 118 9.64 1.16 -11.93
CA ASP A 118 10.19 0.23 -10.95
C ASP A 118 9.49 -1.13 -11.00
N ASP A 119 10.11 -2.07 -11.71
CA ASP A 119 9.68 -3.45 -11.86
C ASP A 119 9.97 -4.33 -10.64
N LYS A 120 10.79 -3.84 -9.70
CA LYS A 120 11.15 -4.54 -8.45
C LYS A 120 10.24 -4.19 -7.29
N ALA A 121 9.45 -3.12 -7.40
CA ALA A 121 8.45 -2.77 -6.41
C ALA A 121 7.40 -3.89 -6.28
N LEU A 122 7.17 -4.29 -5.03
CA LEU A 122 6.26 -5.36 -4.64
C LEU A 122 5.50 -4.93 -3.39
N VAL A 123 4.20 -5.21 -3.35
CA VAL A 123 3.42 -5.22 -2.12
C VAL A 123 3.79 -6.47 -1.32
N TYR A 124 4.06 -6.32 -0.04
CA TYR A 124 4.28 -7.41 0.91
C TYR A 124 3.21 -7.33 1.98
N VAL A 125 2.45 -8.42 2.12
CA VAL A 125 1.54 -8.59 3.26
C VAL A 125 2.26 -9.39 4.33
N MET A 126 2.44 -8.77 5.49
CA MET A 126 3.29 -9.26 6.57
C MET A 126 2.43 -9.65 7.77
N GLU A 127 2.73 -10.79 8.39
CA GLU A 127 2.26 -11.09 9.74
C GLU A 127 3.14 -10.34 10.75
N MET A 128 2.52 -9.65 11.69
CA MET A 128 3.16 -8.90 12.77
C MET A 128 3.38 -9.77 14.01
N GLU A 129 4.19 -9.31 14.97
CA GLU A 129 4.42 -10.01 16.25
C GLU A 129 3.12 -10.24 17.06
N ASP A 130 2.10 -9.43 16.87
CA ASP A 130 0.78 -9.55 17.51
C ASP A 130 -0.26 -10.29 16.65
N LEU A 131 0.19 -10.98 15.59
CA LEU A 131 -0.61 -11.80 14.66
C LEU A 131 -1.54 -11.01 13.73
N ARG A 132 -1.55 -9.67 13.80
CA ARG A 132 -2.22 -8.85 12.78
C ARG A 132 -1.45 -8.89 11.47
N THR A 133 -2.15 -8.62 10.37
CA THR A 133 -1.53 -8.37 9.08
C THR A 133 -1.19 -6.88 8.95
N HIS A 134 -0.15 -6.58 8.17
CA HIS A 134 0.21 -5.22 7.78
C HIS A 134 0.85 -5.25 6.39
N ALA A 135 0.43 -4.36 5.51
CA ALA A 135 0.97 -4.25 4.17
C ALA A 135 2.02 -3.14 4.05
N VAL A 136 3.09 -3.44 3.31
CA VAL A 136 4.16 -2.49 3.00
C VAL A 136 4.59 -2.67 1.55
N VAL A 137 5.24 -1.65 1.00
CA VAL A 137 5.91 -1.76 -0.31
C VAL A 137 7.39 -1.97 -0.09
N ILE A 138 7.97 -2.95 -0.77
CA ILE A 138 9.42 -3.18 -0.77
C ILE A 138 9.92 -3.14 -2.20
N THR A 139 11.00 -2.40 -2.41
CA THR A 139 11.76 -2.38 -3.67
C THR A 139 13.26 -2.46 -3.40
N GLU A 140 14.06 -2.51 -4.47
CA GLU A 140 15.51 -2.52 -4.42
C GLU A 140 16.12 -1.37 -5.23
N ILE A 141 16.96 -0.58 -4.56
CA ILE A 141 17.72 0.51 -5.16
C ILE A 141 19.19 0.21 -4.97
N ASN A 142 19.96 0.11 -6.06
CA ASN A 142 21.41 -0.15 -6.02
C ASN A 142 21.80 -1.36 -5.15
N GLY A 143 21.02 -2.46 -5.22
CA GLY A 143 21.25 -3.68 -4.44
C GLY A 143 20.85 -3.59 -2.97
N LYS A 144 20.24 -2.49 -2.52
CA LYS A 144 19.77 -2.30 -1.15
C LYS A 144 18.25 -2.29 -1.09
N THR A 145 17.71 -2.82 0.00
CA THR A 145 16.27 -2.86 0.27
C THR A 145 15.78 -1.49 0.69
N LEU A 146 14.70 -1.04 0.09
CA LEU A 146 13.88 0.09 0.55
C LEU A 146 12.51 -0.45 0.95
N LEU A 147 12.11 -0.21 2.20
CA LEU A 147 10.76 -0.48 2.69
C LEU A 147 10.03 0.85 2.85
N LEU A 148 8.85 0.93 2.25
CA LEU A 148 7.94 2.06 2.31
C LEU A 148 6.63 1.62 2.94
N ASP A 149 6.23 2.29 4.01
CA ASP A 149 4.94 2.12 4.63
C ASP A 149 4.13 3.41 4.46
N PRO A 150 3.22 3.48 3.47
CA PRO A 150 2.41 4.66 3.23
C PRO A 150 1.38 4.95 4.34
N SER A 151 1.12 3.99 5.25
CA SER A 151 0.20 4.18 6.39
C SER A 151 0.83 4.94 7.56
N VAL A 152 2.16 5.12 7.56
CA VAL A 152 2.90 5.80 8.62
C VAL A 152 3.66 6.98 8.03
N ASN A 153 3.47 8.16 8.61
CA ASN A 153 4.26 9.33 8.22
C ASN A 153 5.74 9.11 8.60
N HIS A 154 6.57 8.86 7.58
CA HIS A 154 7.99 8.69 7.72
C HIS A 154 8.75 9.20 6.50
N GLY A 155 10.01 9.59 6.69
CA GLY A 155 10.85 9.98 5.55
C GLY A 155 11.12 8.80 4.62
N PHE A 156 11.19 9.05 3.30
CA PHE A 156 11.34 8.03 2.25
C PHE A 156 12.50 7.07 2.53
N PHE A 157 13.69 7.57 2.87
CA PHE A 157 14.87 6.74 3.15
C PHE A 157 14.98 6.22 4.59
N LYS A 158 13.94 6.34 5.43
CA LYS A 158 14.02 5.92 6.85
C LYS A 158 14.36 4.43 7.01
N TYR A 159 13.82 3.59 6.12
CA TYR A 159 13.99 2.14 6.12
C TYR A 159 14.70 1.67 4.84
N TYR A 160 15.89 2.23 4.60
CA TYR A 160 16.77 1.87 3.50
C TYR A 160 18.07 1.23 3.99
N GLY A 161 18.49 0.13 3.35
CA GLY A 161 19.74 -0.56 3.69
C GLY A 161 19.69 -2.05 3.38
N ASP A 162 20.49 -2.84 4.10
CA ASP A 162 20.47 -4.30 3.97
C ASP A 162 19.13 -4.85 4.47
N LYS A 163 18.63 -5.92 3.83
CA LYS A 163 17.34 -6.54 4.17
C LYS A 163 17.22 -6.86 5.67
N SER A 164 18.25 -7.45 6.28
CA SER A 164 18.24 -7.78 7.71
C SER A 164 18.14 -6.55 8.60
N PHE A 165 18.79 -5.45 8.24
CA PHE A 165 18.73 -4.18 8.96
C PHE A 165 17.33 -3.57 8.86
N VAL A 166 16.77 -3.49 7.65
CA VAL A 166 15.44 -2.91 7.39
C VAL A 166 14.37 -3.62 8.21
N PHE A 167 14.31 -4.95 8.12
CA PHE A 167 13.32 -5.76 8.85
C PHE A 167 13.53 -5.72 10.37
N LYS A 168 14.78 -5.62 10.85
CA LYS A 168 15.07 -5.47 12.30
C LYS A 168 14.72 -4.08 12.82
N LYS A 169 14.81 -3.03 12.01
CA LYS A 169 14.55 -1.64 12.40
C LYS A 169 13.07 -1.26 12.32
N TYR A 170 12.36 -1.74 11.31
CA TYR A 170 10.98 -1.34 11.06
C TYR A 170 10.02 -1.76 12.19
N ARG A 171 9.10 -0.86 12.56
CA ARG A 171 8.04 -1.10 13.53
C ARG A 171 6.77 -0.43 13.05
N PHE A 172 5.66 -1.15 13.12
CA PHE A 172 4.30 -0.58 12.99
C PHE A 172 3.64 -0.68 14.36
N GLU A 173 3.17 0.44 14.91
CA GLU A 173 2.60 0.52 16.27
C GLU A 173 3.49 -0.14 17.36
N GLY A 174 4.81 -0.03 17.20
CA GLY A 174 5.79 -0.64 18.11
C GLY A 174 6.02 -2.15 17.93
N LYS A 175 5.30 -2.82 17.04
CA LYS A 175 5.42 -4.26 16.74
C LYS A 175 6.36 -4.52 15.57
N LYS A 176 7.07 -5.66 15.57
CA LYS A 176 7.93 -6.05 14.43
C LYS A 176 7.17 -6.85 13.38
N LEU A 177 7.73 -6.84 12.17
CA LEU A 177 7.42 -7.84 11.15
C LEU A 177 7.90 -9.20 11.64
N LYS A 178 7.04 -10.21 11.59
CA LYS A 178 7.36 -11.60 11.96
C LYS A 178 7.71 -12.43 10.74
N ARG A 179 6.84 -12.45 9.73
CA ARG A 179 7.05 -13.15 8.45
C ARG A 179 6.21 -12.55 7.32
N ALA A 180 6.65 -12.71 6.09
CA ALA A 180 5.80 -12.44 4.93
C ALA A 180 4.78 -13.55 4.78
N LEU A 181 3.53 -13.20 4.46
CA LEU A 181 2.48 -14.17 4.11
C LEU A 181 2.43 -14.36 2.60
N TYR A 182 2.45 -13.25 1.86
CA TYR A 182 2.57 -13.25 0.41
C TYR A 182 3.11 -11.89 -0.07
N ARG A 183 3.57 -11.86 -1.32
CA ARG A 183 4.01 -10.65 -2.01
C ARG A 183 3.57 -10.66 -3.46
N PHE A 184 3.31 -9.48 -4.03
CA PHE A 184 2.85 -9.38 -5.40
C PHE A 184 3.15 -8.04 -6.06
N ASN A 185 3.15 -8.06 -7.39
CA ASN A 185 2.91 -6.91 -8.25
C ASN A 185 2.16 -7.36 -9.53
N ALA A 186 2.12 -6.53 -10.57
CA ALA A 186 1.46 -6.87 -11.83
C ALA A 186 2.00 -8.15 -12.49
N SER A 187 3.29 -8.47 -12.32
CA SER A 187 3.95 -9.61 -12.97
C SER A 187 4.14 -10.81 -12.06
N THR A 188 4.29 -10.59 -10.75
CA THR A 188 4.72 -11.61 -9.79
C THR A 188 3.68 -11.79 -8.68
N TYR A 189 3.49 -13.04 -8.24
CA TYR A 189 2.81 -13.37 -7.00
C TYR A 189 3.55 -14.54 -6.34
N GLU A 190 3.83 -14.44 -5.05
CA GLU A 190 4.47 -15.48 -4.28
C GLU A 190 3.87 -15.56 -2.88
N GLN A 191 3.47 -16.77 -2.47
CA GLN A 191 2.94 -17.05 -1.15
C GLN A 191 3.98 -17.83 -0.33
N PHE A 192 4.16 -17.43 0.92
CA PHE A 192 5.09 -18.04 1.86
C PHE A 192 4.29 -18.92 2.82
N ILE A 193 4.51 -20.24 2.76
CA ILE A 193 3.87 -21.26 3.61
C ILE A 193 4.58 -21.31 4.97
#